data_AF-A0A1F2QWS9-F1
#
_entry.id   AF-A0A1F2QWS9-F1
#
_cell.length_a   1.000
_cell.length_b   1.000
_cell.length_c   1.000
_cell.angle_alpha   90.00
_cell.angle_beta   90.00
_cell.angle_gamma   90.00
#
_symmetry.space_group_name_H-M   'P 1'
#
loop_
_entity.id
_entity.type
_entity.pdbx_description
1 polymer ?
#
loop_
_entity_poly.entity_id
_entity_poly.type
_entity_poly.pdbx_seq_one_letter_code
_entity_poly.pdbx_strand_id
1 'polypeptide(L)' 'MTLDLDSRAADRAARVRRDLEKAGASIGMADSLIAGMVLEHSGRLLTRNRRHFERVEGLRLVPVKHR' A
#
# COMPACT_ATOMS: atom_id res chain seq x y z
N MET A 1 3.60 -5.85 17.52
CA MET A 1 4.77 -5.74 16.63
C MET A 1 4.54 -4.56 15.71
N THR A 2 5.53 -3.70 15.57
CA THR A 2 5.56 -2.58 14.62
C THR A 2 6.43 -2.94 13.43
N LEU A 3 6.15 -2.38 12.26
CA LEU A 3 7.00 -2.47 11.08
C LEU A 3 7.65 -1.12 10.86
N ASP A 4 8.95 -1.12 10.58
CA ASP A 4 9.70 0.10 10.32
C ASP A 4 9.61 0.48 8.84
N LEU A 5 9.60 1.79 8.58
CA LEU A 5 9.75 2.33 7.23
C LEU A 5 11.23 2.41 6.89
N ASP A 6 11.80 1.28 6.47
CA ASP A 6 13.18 1.21 5.98
C ASP A 6 13.29 1.61 4.50
N SER A 7 14.52 1.62 3.99
CA SER A 7 14.79 1.96 2.58
C SER A 7 14.09 1.02 1.59
N ARG A 8 13.92 -0.26 1.93
CA ARG A 8 13.28 -1.25 1.04
C ARG A 8 11.78 -0.98 0.93
N ALA A 9 11.13 -0.71 2.05
CA ALA A 9 9.74 -0.29 2.10
C ALA A 9 9.54 1.06 1.38
N ALA A 10 10.45 2.02 1.56
CA ALA A 10 10.42 3.30 0.84
C ALA A 10 10.55 3.11 -0.68
N ASP A 11 11.46 2.25 -1.14
CA ASP A 11 11.61 1.93 -2.56
C ASP A 11 10.37 1.23 -3.14
N ARG A 12 9.74 0.34 -2.36
CA ARG A 12 8.45 -0.26 -2.71
C ARG A 12 7.36 0.79 -2.83
N ALA A 13 7.27 1.74 -1.90
CA ALA A 13 6.32 2.84 -1.96
C ALA A 13 6.52 3.72 -3.20
N ALA A 14 7.78 4.03 -3.54
CA ALA A 14 8.10 4.79 -4.74
C ALA A 14 7.72 4.05 -6.02
N ARG A 15 7.89 2.72 -6.07
CA ARG A 15 7.40 1.88 -7.18
C ARG A 15 5.88 1.93 -7.28
N VAL A 16 5.15 1.70 -6.18
CA VAL A 16 3.68 1.79 -6.14
C VAL A 16 3.17 3.13 -6.69
N ARG A 17 3.77 4.25 -6.25
CA ARG A 17 3.37 5.57 -6.73
C ARG A 17 3.62 5.74 -8.23
N ARG A 18 4.81 5.37 -8.70
CA ARG A 18 5.16 5.44 -10.13
C ARG A 18 4.26 4.57 -11.01
N ASP A 19 3.93 3.37 -10.56
CA ASP A 19 3.12 2.42 -11.33
C ASP A 19 1.67 2.92 -11.45
N LEU A 20 1.13 3.50 -10.38
CA LEU A 20 -0.17 4.16 -10.44
C LEU A 20 -0.16 5.40 -11.34
N GLU A 21 0.86 6.25 -11.24
CA GLU A 21 1.01 7.44 -12.08
C GLU A 21 1.06 7.07 -13.57
N LYS A 22 1.82 6.03 -13.92
CA LYS A 22 1.86 5.48 -15.29
C LYS A 22 0.50 4.98 -15.78
N ALA A 23 -0.32 4.46 -14.88
CA ALA A 23 -1.68 4.01 -15.17
C ALA A 23 -2.73 5.15 -15.15
N GLY A 24 -2.31 6.42 -15.03
CA GLY A 24 -3.21 7.57 -14.96
C GLY A 24 -3.94 7.71 -13.61
N ALA A 25 -3.47 7.01 -12.59
CA ALA A 25 -4.00 7.05 -11.23
C ALA A 25 -3.01 7.76 -10.28
N SER A 26 -3.50 8.22 -9.13
CA SER A 26 -2.65 8.74 -8.06
C SER A 26 -2.98 8.10 -6.72
N ILE A 27 -2.01 8.13 -5.82
CA ILE A 27 -2.14 7.70 -4.42
C ILE A 27 -1.43 8.72 -3.53
N GLY A 28 -1.99 8.98 -2.35
CA GLY A 28 -1.37 9.87 -1.38
C GLY A 28 -0.02 9.34 -0.89
N MET A 29 0.88 10.23 -0.49
CA MET A 29 2.20 9.84 0.01
C MET A 29 2.11 8.84 1.18
N ALA A 30 1.28 9.13 2.18
CA ALA A 30 1.09 8.24 3.33
C ALA A 30 0.59 6.85 2.90
N ASP A 31 -0.42 6.80 2.01
CA ASP A 31 -0.96 5.55 1.49
C ASP A 31 0.09 4.77 0.68
N SER A 32 0.94 5.43 -0.12
CA SER A 32 2.04 4.76 -0.82
C SER A 32 3.06 4.16 0.14
N LEU A 33 3.38 4.84 1.25
CA LEU A 33 4.30 4.33 2.26
C LEU A 33 3.73 3.12 2.99
N ILE A 34 2.44 3.18 3.36
CA ILE A 34 1.71 2.05 3.95
C ILE A 34 1.73 0.85 3.00
N ALA A 35 1.39 1.06 1.71
CA ALA A 35 1.40 0.01 0.71
C ALA A 35 2.81 -0.60 0.53
N GLY A 36 3.84 0.25 0.49
CA GLY A 36 5.24 -0.18 0.39
C GLY A 36 5.67 -1.07 1.55
N MET A 37 5.39 -0.66 2.78
CA MET A 37 5.70 -1.45 3.98
C MET A 37 4.98 -2.82 3.98
N VAL A 38 3.69 -2.83 3.64
CA VAL A 38 2.90 -4.08 3.62
C VAL A 38 3.41 -5.04 2.54
N LEU A 39 3.74 -4.53 1.35
CA LEU A 39 4.27 -5.35 0.26
C LEU A 39 5.65 -5.93 0.61
N GLU A 40 6.54 -5.13 1.19
CA GLU A 40 7.88 -5.58 1.57
C GLU A 40 7.83 -6.75 2.58
N HIS A 41 6.86 -6.73 3.48
CA HIS A 41 6.69 -7.76 4.51
C HIS A 41 5.69 -8.85 4.10
N SER A 42 5.28 -8.90 2.83
CA SER A 42 4.28 -9.86 2.32
C SER A 42 2.97 -9.88 3.11
N GLY A 43 2.59 -8.76 3.72
CA GLY A 43 1.47 -8.64 4.64
C GLY A 43 0.10 -8.58 3.94
N ARG A 44 -0.92 -8.29 4.75
CA ARG A 44 -2.29 -8.00 4.30
C ARG A 44 -2.77 -6.73 5.00
N LEU A 45 -3.36 -5.81 4.27
CA LEU A 45 -3.81 -4.52 4.79
C LEU A 45 -5.30 -4.57 5.15
N LEU A 46 -5.61 -4.28 6.42
CA LEU A 46 -6.96 -3.95 6.87
C LEU A 46 -7.12 -2.43 6.79
N THR A 47 -8.10 -1.95 6.02
CA THR A 47 -8.32 -0.51 5.84
C THR A 47 -9.79 -0.22 5.52
N ARG A 48 -10.27 0.95 5.95
CA ARG A 48 -11.56 1.50 5.52
C ARG A 48 -11.43 2.24 4.18
N ASN A 49 -10.23 2.67 3.79
CA ASN A 49 -9.97 3.42 2.55
C ASN A 49 -9.70 2.49 1.37
N ARG A 50 -10.53 1.44 1.18
CA ARG A 50 -10.27 0.37 0.21
C ARG A 50 -10.01 0.89 -1.21
N ARG A 51 -10.76 1.89 -1.66
CA ARG A 51 -10.63 2.53 -2.98
C ARG A 51 -9.22 3.04 -3.28
N HIS A 52 -8.48 3.48 -2.25
CA HIS A 52 -7.13 3.98 -2.44
C HIS A 52 -6.15 2.83 -2.73
N PHE A 53 -6.31 1.72 -2.02
CA PHE A 53 -5.36 0.61 -1.99
C PHE A 53 -5.68 -0.53 -2.96
N GLU A 54 -6.93 -0.67 -3.41
CA GLU A 54 -7.33 -1.74 -4.34
C GLU A 54 -6.66 -1.63 -5.71
N ARG A 55 -6.20 -0.43 -6.07
CA ARG A 55 -5.47 -0.16 -7.31
C ARG A 55 -3.98 -0.53 -7.21
N VAL A 56 -3.47 -0.83 -6.02
CA VAL A 56 -2.07 -1.20 -5.82
C VAL A 56 -1.87 -2.67 -6.17
N GLU A 57 -1.11 -2.93 -7.23
CA GLU A 57 -0.81 -4.30 -7.66
C GLU A 57 -0.10 -5.11 -6.57
N GLY A 58 -0.52 -6.36 -6.39
CA GLY A 58 0.02 -7.29 -5.39
C GLY A 58 -0.40 -7.03 -3.94
N LEU A 59 -1.06 -5.91 -3.64
CA LEU A 59 -1.48 -5.58 -2.27
C LEU A 59 -2.75 -6.35 -1.88
N ARG A 60 -2.65 -7.18 -0.83
CA ARG A 60 -3.76 -8.00 -0.35
C ARG A 60 -4.59 -7.26 0.69
N LEU A 61 -5.87 -7.00 0.40
CA LEU A 61 -6.79 -6.35 1.34
C LEU A 61 -7.59 -7.35 2.16
N VAL A 62 -7.77 -7.06 3.46
CA VAL A 62 -8.65 -7.81 4.35
C VAL A 62 -10.03 -7.14 4.41
N PRO A 63 -11.15 -7.88 4.35
CA PRO A 63 -12.48 -7.32 4.57
C PRO A 63 -12.61 -6.73 5.98
N VAL A 64 -13.20 -5.54 6.08
CA VAL A 64 -13.56 -4.96 7.39
C VAL A 64 -14.89 -5.56 7.81
N LYS A 65 -14.87 -6.48 8.79
CA LYS A 65 -16.11 -6.96 9.42
C LYS A 65 -16.63 -5.86 10.34
N HIS A 66 -17.83 -5.36 10.05
CA HIS A 66 -18.58 -4.58 11.02
C HIS A 66 -19.26 -5.58 11.96
N ARG A 67 -19.11 -5.37 13.27
CA ARG A 67 -19.94 -6.07 14.27
C ARG A 67 -21.31 -5.44 14.28
#